data_AF-A0A2R6C6W4-F1
#
_entry.id   AF-A0A2R6C6W4-F1
#
_cell.length_a   1.000
_cell.length_b   1.000
_cell.length_c   1.000
_cell.angle_alpha   90.00
_cell.angle_beta   90.00
_cell.angle_gamma   90.00
#
_symmetry.space_group_name_H-M   'P 1'
#
loop_
_entity.id
_entity.type
_entity.pdbx_description
1 polymer ?
#
loop_
_entity_poly.entity_id
_entity_poly.type
_entity_poly.pdbx_seq_one_letter_code
_entity_poly.pdbx_strand_id
1 'polypeptide(L)'
;MQWFSNPITHAHANASTDMVAAYVEAITNLTEKLGAYSNNWRWGDVHTRILTSFFGVSAMDTQPLPASGDGNTVNAAYGLTSSFGPSWRMVVDMSHPVEALGIYPGGASESPVSPYYSNTFQAWNLGEYYRLIPPNAPEEFFYLYTGGAQP
;
A
#
# COMPACT_ATOMS: atom_id res chain seq x y z
N MET A 1 32.21 -20.29 10.13
CA MET A 1 30.92 -19.61 10.29
C MET A 1 31.14 -18.11 10.19
N GLN A 2 31.00 -17.51 9.00
CA GLN A 2 31.42 -16.12 8.73
C GLN A 2 30.28 -15.09 8.78
N TRP A 3 29.02 -15.53 8.88
CA TRP A 3 27.84 -14.67 8.69
C TRP A 3 27.58 -13.71 9.87
N PHE A 4 28.10 -14.03 11.06
CA PHE A 4 27.94 -13.25 12.29
C PHE A 4 29.26 -12.65 12.78
N SER A 5 30.28 -12.62 11.91
CA SER A 5 31.55 -11.97 12.26
C SER A 5 31.53 -10.55 11.74
N ASN A 6 31.94 -9.59 12.56
CA ASN A 6 32.05 -8.20 12.13
C ASN A 6 33.08 -8.13 10.98
N PRO A 7 32.71 -7.65 9.78
CA PRO A 7 33.61 -7.66 8.62
C PRO A 7 34.77 -6.67 8.74
N ILE A 8 34.68 -5.69 9.65
CA ILE A 8 35.69 -4.65 9.88
C ILE A 8 36.65 -5.06 11.00
N THR A 9 36.13 -5.58 12.12
CA THR A 9 36.95 -5.90 13.30
C THR A 9 37.36 -7.37 13.39
N HIS A 10 36.80 -8.23 12.52
CA HIS A 10 36.92 -9.69 12.56
C HIS A 10 36.48 -10.34 13.88
N ALA A 11 35.82 -9.60 14.76
CA ALA A 11 35.26 -10.16 15.99
C ALA A 11 34.18 -11.18 15.63
N HIS A 12 34.32 -12.40 16.13
CA HIS A 12 33.31 -13.45 15.96
C HIS A 12 32.15 -13.21 16.93
N ALA A 13 30.93 -13.15 16.41
CA ALA A 13 29.73 -13.21 17.24
C ALA A 13 28.94 -14.50 16.97
N ASN A 14 28.05 -14.81 17.89
CA ASN A 14 27.12 -15.93 17.81
C ASN A 14 25.76 -15.37 17.40
N ALA A 15 25.12 -16.02 16.42
CA ALA A 15 23.77 -15.72 15.97
C ALA A 15 22.80 -15.44 17.14
N SER A 16 22.86 -16.26 18.20
CA SER A 16 21.97 -16.11 19.36
C SER A 16 22.16 -14.77 20.08
N THR A 17 23.42 -14.35 20.27
CA THR A 17 23.75 -13.08 20.93
C THR A 17 23.32 -11.90 20.07
N ASP A 18 23.61 -11.96 18.77
CA ASP A 18 23.27 -10.87 17.83
C ASP A 18 21.75 -10.71 17.69
N MET A 19 21.01 -11.82 17.62
CA MET A 19 19.54 -11.79 17.59
C MET A 19 18.95 -11.19 18.86
N VAL A 20 19.49 -11.52 20.04
CA VAL A 20 19.04 -10.92 21.31
C VAL A 20 19.36 -9.42 21.35
N ALA A 21 20.56 -9.02 20.93
CA ALA A 21 20.94 -7.60 20.87
C ALA A 21 20.03 -6.82 19.92
N ALA A 22 19.80 -7.33 18.71
CA ALA A 22 18.91 -6.72 17.72
C ALA A 22 17.47 -6.65 18.22
N TYR A 23 16.98 -7.68 18.93
CA TYR A 23 15.66 -7.66 19.55
C TYR A 23 15.53 -6.57 20.63
N VAL A 24 16.52 -6.44 21.51
CA VAL A 24 16.54 -5.41 22.56
C VAL A 24 16.57 -4.01 21.94
N GLU A 25 17.38 -3.80 20.90
CA GLU A 25 17.44 -2.55 20.17
C GLU A 25 16.09 -2.22 19.51
N ALA A 26 15.47 -3.20 18.85
CA ALA A 26 14.17 -3.03 18.22
C ALA A 26 13.06 -2.68 19.23
N ILE A 27 12.98 -3.38 20.37
CA ILE A 27 12.00 -3.07 21.41
C ILE A 27 12.25 -1.71 22.02
N THR A 28 13.51 -1.31 22.23
CA THR A 28 13.84 0.03 22.73
C THR A 28 13.37 1.10 21.75
N ASN A 29 13.71 0.97 20.46
CA ASN A 29 13.33 1.93 19.41
C ASN A 29 11.80 2.05 19.27
N LEU A 30 11.08 0.92 19.28
CA LEU A 30 9.63 0.91 19.21
C LEU A 30 9.00 1.48 20.48
N THR A 31 9.60 1.24 21.66
CA THR A 31 9.12 1.81 22.92
C THR A 31 9.25 3.33 22.98
N GLU A 32 10.33 3.88 22.41
CA GLU A 32 10.51 5.33 22.27
C GLU A 32 9.44 5.96 21.36
N LYS A 33 9.04 5.26 20.30
CA LYS A 33 8.09 5.77 19.29
C LYS A 33 6.63 5.56 19.67
N LEU A 34 6.30 4.41 20.25
CA LEU A 34 4.93 3.94 20.45
C LEU A 34 4.55 3.84 21.93
N GLY A 35 5.45 4.20 22.84
CA GLY A 35 5.29 4.02 24.28
C GLY A 35 5.52 2.56 24.71
N ALA A 36 5.22 2.25 25.97
CA ALA A 36 5.49 0.95 26.56
C ALA A 36 4.96 -0.22 25.71
N TYR A 37 5.77 -1.28 25.59
CA TYR A 37 5.41 -2.50 24.90
C TYR A 37 4.03 -3.01 25.33
N SER A 38 3.12 -3.13 24.37
CA SER A 38 1.74 -3.54 24.60
C SER A 38 1.10 -4.07 23.32
N ASN A 39 -0.04 -4.73 23.48
CA ASN A 39 -0.87 -5.18 22.34
C ASN A 39 -1.55 -4.02 21.59
N ASN A 40 -1.28 -2.77 21.98
CA ASN A 40 -1.81 -1.59 21.29
C ASN A 40 -0.92 -1.12 20.13
N TRP A 41 0.32 -1.62 20.03
CA TRP A 41 1.20 -1.30 18.89
C TRP A 41 0.58 -1.83 17.60
N ARG A 42 0.37 -0.95 16.62
CA ARG A 42 -0.15 -1.32 15.31
C ARG A 42 0.90 -1.02 14.25
N TRP A 43 0.98 -1.87 13.24
CA TRP A 43 1.87 -1.63 12.09
C TRP A 43 1.63 -0.26 11.45
N GLY A 44 0.35 0.12 11.32
CA GLY A 44 -0.06 1.41 10.77
C GLY A 44 0.40 2.64 11.59
N ASP A 45 0.86 2.48 12.83
CA ASP A 45 1.40 3.57 13.65
C ASP A 45 2.82 3.97 13.22
N VAL A 46 3.56 3.04 12.58
CA VAL A 46 4.93 3.28 12.06
C VAL A 46 5.01 3.19 10.55
N HIS A 47 4.02 2.58 9.90
CA HIS A 47 3.98 2.36 8.47
C HIS A 47 2.78 3.05 7.81
N THR A 48 3.08 3.91 6.84
CA THR A 48 2.09 4.72 6.15
C THR A 48 2.28 4.69 4.63
N ARG A 49 1.25 5.11 3.90
CA ARG A 49 1.29 5.33 2.45
C ARG A 49 0.95 6.77 2.11
N ILE A 50 1.59 7.27 1.06
CA ILE A 50 1.27 8.54 0.40
C ILE A 50 1.14 8.31 -1.10
N LEU A 51 0.37 9.16 -1.77
CA LEU A 51 0.44 9.34 -3.21
C LEU A 51 1.29 10.58 -3.48
N THR A 52 2.38 10.38 -4.20
CA THR A 52 3.28 11.46 -4.58
C THR A 52 2.69 12.27 -5.71
N SER A 53 2.83 13.59 -5.63
CA SER A 53 2.45 14.50 -6.70
C SER A 53 3.17 14.17 -8.01
N PHE A 54 2.43 14.18 -9.11
CA PHE A 54 2.99 14.04 -10.46
C PHE A 54 4.10 15.07 -10.74
N PHE A 55 4.01 16.26 -10.14
CA PHE A 55 5.01 17.32 -10.30
C PHE A 55 6.26 17.15 -9.43
N GLY A 56 6.31 16.12 -8.57
CA GLY A 56 7.42 15.89 -7.63
C GLY A 56 7.49 16.92 -6.50
N VAL A 57 6.39 17.66 -6.25
CA VAL A 57 6.30 18.67 -5.19
C VAL A 57 5.67 18.03 -3.96
N SER A 58 6.46 17.80 -2.91
CA SER A 58 6.00 17.09 -1.71
C SER A 58 4.83 17.76 -0.97
N ALA A 59 4.71 19.08 -1.06
CA ALA A 59 3.57 19.82 -0.49
C ALA A 59 2.22 19.49 -1.17
N MET A 60 2.26 18.85 -2.34
CA MET A 60 1.10 18.38 -3.09
C MET A 60 0.85 16.89 -2.92
N ASP A 61 1.69 16.16 -2.17
CA ASP A 61 1.44 14.76 -1.84
C ASP A 61 0.18 14.64 -0.97
N THR A 62 -0.47 13.48 -1.01
CA THR A 62 -1.56 13.21 -0.07
C THR A 62 -1.05 13.12 1.36
N GLN A 63 -1.94 13.37 2.32
CA GLN A 63 -1.62 13.05 3.71
C GLN A 63 -1.32 11.55 3.88
N PRO A 64 -0.36 11.19 4.74
CA PRO A 64 -0.03 9.80 5.00
C PRO A 64 -1.21 9.08 5.64
N LEU A 65 -1.53 7.89 5.12
CA LEU A 65 -2.51 6.98 5.71
C LEU A 65 -1.80 5.77 6.31
N PRO A 66 -2.13 5.35 7.55
CA PRO A 66 -1.73 4.06 8.09
C PRO A 66 -2.04 2.94 7.09
N ALA A 67 -1.06 2.11 6.76
CA ALA A 67 -1.20 1.14 5.68
C ALA A 67 -0.69 -0.25 6.09
N SER A 68 -1.34 -1.28 5.56
CA SER A 68 -0.86 -2.66 5.63
C SER A 68 0.14 -2.95 4.50
N GLY A 69 0.77 -4.12 4.60
CA GLY A 69 1.76 -4.57 3.63
C GLY A 69 3.18 -4.13 3.98
N ASP A 70 4.12 -4.70 3.24
CA ASP A 70 5.54 -4.39 3.22
C ASP A 70 6.12 -4.73 1.83
N GLY A 71 7.43 -4.54 1.63
CA GLY A 71 8.13 -4.81 0.37
C GLY A 71 8.19 -6.29 -0.07
N ASN A 72 7.75 -7.22 0.77
CA ASN A 72 7.72 -8.66 0.51
C ASN A 72 6.29 -9.24 0.54
N THR A 73 5.27 -8.38 0.62
CA THR A 73 3.86 -8.79 0.61
C THR A 73 3.21 -8.56 -0.76
N VAL A 74 2.10 -9.25 -1.03
CA VAL A 74 1.28 -9.02 -2.23
C VAL A 74 0.77 -7.57 -2.28
N ASN A 75 0.38 -7.00 -1.14
CA ASN A 75 0.06 -5.58 -1.01
C ASN A 75 1.35 -4.76 -0.86
N ALA A 76 2.24 -4.82 -1.86
CA ALA A 76 3.59 -4.30 -1.79
C ALA A 76 3.66 -2.83 -1.32
N ALA A 77 4.35 -2.59 -0.21
CA ALA A 77 4.55 -1.27 0.39
C ALA A 77 5.97 -1.16 0.95
N TYR A 78 6.88 -0.51 0.23
CA TYR A 78 8.29 -0.51 0.63
C TYR A 78 8.64 0.68 1.52
N GLY A 79 9.48 0.44 2.51
CA GLY A 79 9.87 1.45 3.50
C GLY A 79 8.79 1.70 4.56
N LEU A 80 9.05 2.59 5.52
CA LEU A 80 8.06 2.98 6.54
C LEU A 80 7.02 3.97 6.01
N THR A 81 7.41 4.82 5.05
CA THR A 81 6.48 5.65 4.29
C THR A 81 6.57 5.25 2.84
N SER A 82 5.59 4.47 2.39
CA SER A 82 5.56 3.92 1.04
C SER A 82 4.88 4.90 0.08
N SER A 83 5.60 5.28 -0.98
CA SER A 83 5.11 6.12 -2.08
C SER A 83 4.86 5.37 -3.38
N PHE A 84 5.10 4.05 -3.38
CA PHE A 84 4.98 3.20 -4.56
C PHE A 84 4.36 1.85 -4.21
N GLY A 85 3.85 1.15 -5.21
CA GLY A 85 3.17 -0.13 -5.02
C GLY A 85 2.09 -0.35 -6.09
N PRO A 86 1.07 -1.17 -5.79
CA PRO A 86 -0.01 -1.42 -6.75
C PRO A 86 -0.74 -0.11 -7.10
N SER A 87 -1.11 0.07 -8.36
CA SER A 87 -1.98 1.17 -8.79
C SER A 87 -3.41 0.65 -8.93
N TRP A 88 -3.82 0.38 -10.15
CA TRP A 88 -5.12 -0.19 -10.50
C TRP A 88 -5.28 -1.60 -9.90
N ARG A 89 -6.40 -1.82 -9.22
CA ARG A 89 -6.82 -3.15 -8.73
C ARG A 89 -8.17 -3.48 -9.34
N MET A 90 -8.33 -4.71 -9.81
CA MET A 90 -9.55 -5.15 -10.51
C MET A 90 -9.84 -6.62 -10.25
N VAL A 91 -11.13 -6.93 -10.09
CA VAL A 91 -11.66 -8.29 -9.98
C VAL A 91 -12.78 -8.43 -11.02
N VAL A 92 -12.68 -9.46 -11.86
CA VAL A 92 -13.64 -9.72 -12.94
C VAL A 92 -14.13 -11.16 -12.84
N ASP A 93 -15.44 -11.35 -12.76
CA ASP A 93 -16.04 -12.64 -13.09
C ASP A 93 -16.12 -12.74 -14.61
N MET A 94 -15.35 -13.65 -15.19
CA MET A 94 -15.32 -13.84 -16.64
C MET A 94 -16.65 -14.37 -17.20
N SER A 95 -17.52 -14.94 -16.36
CA SER A 95 -18.87 -15.34 -16.75
C SER A 95 -19.83 -14.16 -16.78
N HIS A 96 -19.57 -13.11 -15.98
CA HIS A 96 -20.36 -11.89 -15.89
C HIS A 96 -19.47 -10.63 -15.85
N PRO A 97 -18.75 -10.28 -16.93
CA PRO A 97 -17.76 -9.20 -16.90
C PRO A 97 -18.31 -7.83 -16.51
N VAL A 98 -19.62 -7.61 -16.70
CA VAL A 98 -20.33 -6.38 -16.33
C VAL A 98 -20.40 -6.15 -14.82
N GLU A 99 -20.19 -7.19 -14.01
CA GLU A 99 -20.16 -7.10 -12.55
C GLU A 99 -18.77 -6.78 -11.99
N ALA A 100 -17.80 -6.47 -12.85
CA ALA A 100 -16.43 -6.20 -12.47
C ALA A 100 -16.33 -5.10 -11.40
N LEU A 101 -15.40 -5.33 -10.48
CA LEU A 101 -15.03 -4.42 -9.41
C LEU A 101 -13.64 -3.88 -9.67
N GLY A 102 -13.39 -2.62 -9.35
CA GLY A 102 -12.06 -2.07 -9.40
C GLY A 102 -11.91 -0.77 -8.63
N ILE A 103 -10.66 -0.37 -8.46
CA ILE A 103 -10.31 0.85 -7.75
C ILE A 103 -8.92 1.35 -8.17
N TYR A 104 -8.81 2.66 -8.29
CA TYR A 104 -7.57 3.39 -8.50
C TYR A 104 -7.16 4.06 -7.17
N PRO A 105 -5.87 4.19 -6.81
CA PRO A 105 -5.46 4.79 -5.55
C PRO A 105 -5.77 6.28 -5.43
N GLY A 106 -5.65 7.07 -6.50
CA GLY A 106 -5.82 8.51 -6.44
C GLY A 106 -7.28 8.94 -6.66
N GLY A 107 -7.47 9.80 -7.63
CA GLY A 107 -8.76 10.03 -8.26
C GLY A 107 -8.55 10.38 -9.72
N ALA A 108 -9.62 10.77 -10.40
CA ALA A 108 -9.57 11.06 -11.84
C ALA A 108 -8.88 12.39 -12.19
N SER A 109 -8.39 13.14 -11.19
CA SER A 109 -7.77 14.45 -11.38
C SER A 109 -6.37 14.49 -10.77
N GLU A 110 -5.42 15.09 -11.47
CA GLU A 110 -4.07 15.35 -10.96
C GLU A 110 -3.93 16.74 -10.30
N SER A 111 -5.04 17.46 -10.13
CA SER A 111 -5.05 18.77 -9.49
C SER A 111 -5.28 18.64 -7.98
N PRO A 112 -4.34 19.04 -7.10
CA PRO A 112 -4.49 18.91 -5.64
C PRO A 112 -5.69 19.67 -5.05
N VAL A 113 -6.22 20.67 -5.77
CA VAL A 113 -7.42 21.42 -5.36
C VAL A 113 -8.72 20.79 -5.86
N SER A 114 -8.64 19.74 -6.68
CA SER A 114 -9.81 19.01 -7.15
C SER A 114 -10.33 18.09 -6.07
N PRO A 115 -11.66 18.00 -5.87
CA PRO A 115 -12.25 16.97 -5.02
C PRO A 115 -11.95 15.56 -5.53
N TYR A 116 -11.52 15.40 -6.78
CA TYR A 116 -11.16 14.12 -7.39
C TYR A 116 -9.65 13.85 -7.43
N TYR A 117 -8.85 14.52 -6.59
CA TYR A 117 -7.41 14.27 -6.52
C TYR A 117 -7.08 12.94 -5.85
N SER A 118 -7.71 12.67 -4.71
CA SER A 118 -7.42 11.53 -3.84
C SER A 118 -8.68 10.93 -3.24
N ASN A 119 -9.85 11.17 -3.84
CA ASN A 119 -11.15 10.76 -3.32
C ASN A 119 -11.31 9.24 -3.15
N THR A 120 -10.48 8.43 -3.81
CA THR A 120 -10.51 6.98 -3.66
C THR A 120 -9.34 6.41 -2.86
N PHE A 121 -8.45 7.27 -2.33
CA PHE A 121 -7.23 6.83 -1.64
C PHE A 121 -7.51 6.06 -0.36
N GLN A 122 -8.45 6.51 0.46
CA GLN A 122 -8.82 5.80 1.68
C GLN A 122 -9.44 4.44 1.36
N ALA A 123 -10.42 4.39 0.46
CA ALA A 123 -11.07 3.15 0.03
C ALA A 123 -10.04 2.16 -0.57
N TRP A 124 -9.15 2.65 -1.43
CA TRP A 124 -8.07 1.85 -2.00
C TRP A 124 -7.12 1.33 -0.92
N ASN A 125 -6.77 2.15 0.07
CA ASN A 125 -5.90 1.74 1.16
C ASN A 125 -6.54 0.66 2.05
N LEU A 126 -7.86 0.72 2.24
CA LEU A 126 -8.66 -0.28 2.96
C LEU A 126 -8.98 -1.53 2.13
N GLY A 127 -8.72 -1.51 0.82
CA GLY A 127 -9.06 -2.62 -0.08
C GLY A 127 -10.55 -2.69 -0.42
N GLU A 128 -11.25 -1.56 -0.33
CA GLU A 128 -12.63 -1.42 -0.80
C GLU A 128 -12.63 -1.23 -2.32
N TYR A 129 -13.65 -1.75 -3.00
CA TYR A 129 -13.75 -1.70 -4.46
C TYR A 129 -15.07 -1.07 -4.90
N TYR A 130 -15.05 -0.41 -6.05
CA TYR A 130 -16.24 0.12 -6.68
C TYR A 130 -16.64 -0.75 -7.88
N ARG A 131 -17.94 -0.81 -8.15
CA ARG A 131 -18.44 -1.41 -9.38
C ARG A 131 -18.02 -0.54 -10.57
N LEU A 132 -17.39 -1.15 -11.57
CA LEU A 132 -16.83 -0.44 -12.72
C LEU A 132 -17.90 0.05 -13.68
N ILE A 133 -18.91 -0.78 -13.94
CA ILE A 133 -20.02 -0.46 -14.83
C ILE A 133 -21.30 -0.41 -13.99
N PRO A 134 -21.91 0.78 -13.82
CA PRO A 134 -23.18 0.90 -13.12
C PRO A 134 -24.26 0.03 -13.80
N PRO A 135 -25.14 -0.65 -13.03
CA PRO A 135 -26.22 -1.46 -13.61
C PRO A 135 -27.20 -0.68 -14.50
N ASN A 136 -27.23 0.65 -14.35
CA ASN A 136 -28.08 1.57 -15.09
C ASN A 136 -27.30 2.38 -16.14
N ALA A 137 -26.09 1.95 -16.51
CA ALA A 137 -25.37 2.57 -17.61
C ALA A 137 -26.19 2.44 -18.92
N PRO A 138 -26.02 3.36 -19.89
CA PRO A 138 -26.61 3.20 -21.22
C PRO A 138 -26.15 1.90 -21.91
N GLU A 139 -26.97 1.33 -22.80
CA GLU A 139 -26.70 0.05 -23.48
C GLU A 139 -25.37 0.07 -24.26
N GLU A 140 -24.99 1.23 -24.77
CA GLU A 140 -23.75 1.49 -25.51
C GLU A 140 -22.49 1.36 -24.64
N PHE A 141 -22.62 1.25 -23.32
CA PHE A 141 -21.49 0.91 -22.44
C PHE A 141 -21.31 -0.60 -22.28
N PHE A 142 -22.24 -1.44 -22.72
CA PHE A 142 -22.20 -2.88 -22.52
C PHE A 142 -21.76 -3.69 -23.76
N TYR A 143 -21.72 -3.10 -24.96
CA TYR A 143 -21.48 -3.87 -26.19
C TYR A 143 -20.15 -4.65 -26.17
N LEU A 144 -19.06 -4.07 -25.64
CA LEU A 144 -17.76 -4.75 -25.53
C LEU A 144 -17.68 -5.82 -24.43
N TYR A 145 -18.71 -5.95 -23.60
CA TYR A 145 -18.77 -6.87 -22.45
C TYR A 145 -19.72 -8.05 -22.70
N THR A 146 -20.30 -8.13 -23.90
CA THR A 146 -21.10 -9.26 -24.36
C THR A 146 -20.23 -10.20 -25.20
N GLY A 147 -20.24 -11.49 -24.86
CA GLY A 147 -19.44 -12.49 -25.58
C GLY A 147 -19.81 -12.52 -27.07
N GLY A 148 -18.82 -12.32 -27.95
CA GLY A 148 -19.00 -12.36 -29.40
C GLY A 148 -19.29 -11.01 -30.07
N ALA A 149 -19.33 -9.91 -29.33
CA ALA A 149 -19.43 -8.58 -29.94
C ALA A 149 -18.19 -8.25 -30.80
N GLN A 150 -18.41 -7.76 -32.02
CA GLN A 150 -17.39 -7.20 -32.90
C GLN A 150 -17.55 -5.67 -32.90
N PRO A 151 -16.45 -4.91 -32.87
CA PRO A 151 -16.50 -3.44 -32.87
C PRO A 151 -17.06 -2.84 -34.17
#